data_AF-F2T075-F1
#
_entry.id   AF-F2T075-F1
#
_cell.length_a   1.000
_cell.length_b   1.000
_cell.length_c   1.000
_cell.angle_alpha   90.00
_cell.angle_beta   90.00
_cell.angle_gamma   90.00
#
_symmetry.space_group_name_H-M   'P 1'
#
loop_
_entity.id
_entity.type
_entity.pdbx_description
1 polymer ?
#
loop_
_entity_poly.entity_id
_entity_poly.type
_entity_poly.pdbx_seq_one_letter_code
_entity_poly.pdbx_strand_id
1 'polypeptide(L)' 'MAGPSNLHLDPALQKYYDTHKNRYKYFRWTPRTAWLSFCYMAVIPGIIGYISYKTDVGATSYHIHA' A
#
# COMPACT_ATOMS: atom_id res chain seq x y z
N MET A 1 -20.02 21.87 -5.94
CA MET A 1 -18.96 22.56 -6.72
C MET A 1 -18.66 23.85 -5.97
N ALA A 2 -17.46 24.01 -5.40
CA ALA A 2 -17.17 25.18 -4.58
C ALA A 2 -17.35 26.46 -5.41
N GLY A 3 -18.06 27.45 -4.85
CA GLY A 3 -18.29 28.76 -5.47
C GLY A 3 -17.00 29.55 -5.67
N PRO A 4 -17.08 30.74 -6.31
CA PRO A 4 -15.91 31.54 -6.65
C PRO A 4 -15.12 31.88 -5.39
N SER A 5 -13.94 31.26 -5.26
CA SER A 5 -12.98 31.58 -4.21
C SER A 5 -11.95 32.52 -4.81
N ASN A 6 -11.73 33.67 -4.16
CA ASN A 6 -10.74 34.69 -4.56
C ASN A 6 -9.28 34.23 -4.31
N LEU A 7 -9.05 32.91 -4.21
CA LEU A 7 -7.74 32.31 -4.02
C LEU A 7 -7.13 32.07 -5.39
N HIS A 8 -6.11 32.86 -5.73
CA HIS A 8 -5.22 32.52 -6.83
C HIS A 8 -4.51 31.22 -6.49
N LEU A 9 -4.95 30.12 -7.10
CA LEU A 9 -4.27 28.84 -7.01
C LEU A 9 -2.92 28.97 -7.73
N ASP A 10 -1.83 28.69 -7.01
CA ASP A 10 -0.51 28.63 -7.61
C ASP A 10 -0.51 27.57 -8.73
N PRO A 11 -0.16 27.92 -9.98
CA PRO A 11 -0.15 26.99 -11.10
C PRO A 11 0.77 25.78 -10.86
N ALA A 12 1.86 25.93 -10.10
CA ALA A 12 2.74 24.80 -9.79
C ALA A 12 2.07 23.80 -8.83
N LEU A 13 1.41 24.31 -7.79
CA LEU A 13 0.64 23.51 -6.84
C LEU A 13 -0.56 22.82 -7.49
N GLN A 14 -1.28 23.50 -8.40
CA GLN A 14 -2.34 22.90 -9.21
C GLN A 14 -1.81 21.71 -10.02
N LYS A 15 -0.68 21.90 -10.73
CA LYS A 15 -0.05 20.85 -11.54
C LYS A 15 0.43 19.67 -10.69
N TYR A 16 0.96 19.92 -9.50
CA TYR A 16 1.35 18.86 -8.57
C TYR A 16 0.15 17.99 -8.18
N TYR A 17 -0.98 18.61 -7.81
CA TYR A 17 -2.19 17.85 -7.48
C TYR A 17 -2.72 17.05 -8.67
N ASP A 18 -2.71 17.63 -9.87
CA ASP A 18 -3.17 16.93 -11.07
C ASP A 18 -2.26 15.75 -11.42
N THR A 19 -0.93 15.90 -11.31
CA THR A 19 0.02 14.78 -11.55
C THR A 19 -0.07 13.70 -10.47
N HIS A 20 -0.31 14.08 -9.22
CA HIS A 20 -0.53 13.14 -8.12
C HIS A 20 -1.82 12.34 -8.33
N LYS A 21 -2.92 13.00 -8.70
CA LYS A 21 -4.21 12.37 -8.95
C LYS A 21 -4.16 11.44 -10.18
N ASN A 22 -3.48 11.85 -11.24
CA ASN A 22 -3.39 11.09 -12.49
C ASN A 22 -2.22 10.08 -12.51
N ARG A 23 -1.56 9.83 -11.38
CA ARG A 23 -0.33 9.02 -11.33
C ARG A 23 -0.52 7.59 -11.85
N TYR A 24 -1.71 7.02 -11.67
CA TYR A 24 -2.08 5.69 -12.19
C TYR A 24 -2.07 5.63 -13.73
N LYS A 25 -2.33 6.75 -14.43
CA LYS A 25 -2.33 6.80 -15.89
C LYS A 25 -0.92 6.69 -16.48
N TYR A 26 0.07 7.20 -15.75
CA TYR A 26 1.47 7.21 -16.18
C TYR A 26 2.27 6.02 -15.60
N PHE A 27 1.60 5.11 -14.91
CA PHE A 27 2.22 3.94 -14.32
C PHE A 27 2.73 2.97 -15.40
N ARG A 28 3.89 2.36 -15.14
CA ARG A 28 4.51 1.36 -16.01
C ARG A 28 4.99 0.18 -15.18
N TRP A 29 4.77 -1.04 -15.68
CA TRP A 29 5.36 -2.25 -15.13
C TRP A 29 6.83 -2.34 -15.55
N THR A 30 7.69 -1.73 -14.75
CA THR A 30 9.14 -1.91 -14.83
C THR A 30 9.55 -3.06 -13.93
N PRO A 31 10.65 -3.77 -14.19
CA PRO A 31 11.08 -4.88 -13.33
C PRO A 31 11.23 -4.46 -11.86
N ARG A 32 11.65 -3.21 -11.61
CA ARG A 32 11.79 -2.65 -10.26
C ARG A 32 10.43 -2.44 -9.57
N THR A 33 9.46 -1.86 -10.27
CA THR A 33 8.10 -1.69 -9.72
C THR A 33 7.37 -3.02 -9.58
N ALA A 34 7.61 -3.96 -10.50
CA ALA A 34 7.04 -5.30 -10.44
C ALA A 34 7.48 -6.07 -9.19
N TRP A 35 8.79 -6.06 -8.94
CA TRP A 35 9.37 -6.70 -7.76
C TRP A 35 8.82 -6.11 -6.46
N LEU A 36 8.76 -4.78 -6.37
CA LEU A 36 8.20 -4.11 -5.20
C LEU A 36 6.73 -4.47 -4.97
N SER A 37 5.89 -4.42 -6.00
CA SER A 37 4.48 -4.83 -5.89
C SER A 37 4.33 -6.28 -5.42
N PHE A 38 5.16 -7.19 -5.92
CA PHE A 38 5.17 -8.59 -5.50
C PHE A 38 5.58 -8.75 -4.03
N CYS A 39 6.66 -8.10 -3.60
CA CYS A 39 7.09 -8.17 -2.20
C CYS A 39 6.01 -7.67 -1.24
N TYR A 40 5.39 -6.52 -1.55
CA TYR A 40 4.38 -5.94 -0.66
C TYR A 40 3.05 -6.72 -0.65
N MET A 41 2.64 -7.31 -1.77
CA MET A 41 1.36 -8.02 -1.86
C MET A 41 1.45 -9.50 -1.46
N ALA A 42 2.59 -10.16 -1.68
CA ALA A 42 2.74 -11.61 -1.44
C ALA A 42 3.70 -11.90 -0.29
N VAL A 43 4.90 -11.32 -0.31
CA VAL A 43 5.95 -11.68 0.66
C VAL A 43 5.59 -11.20 2.06
N ILE A 44 5.17 -9.94 2.22
CA ILE A 44 4.83 -9.39 3.54
C ILE A 44 3.62 -10.13 4.16
N PRO A 45 2.46 -10.26 3.47
CA PRO A 45 1.34 -11.01 4.03
C PRO A 45 1.65 -12.50 4.22
N GLY A 46 2.47 -13.10 3.34
CA GLY A 46 2.90 -14.49 3.46
C GLY A 46 3.76 -14.75 4.70
N ILE A 47 4.71 -13.86 5.01
CA ILE A 47 5.53 -13.95 6.23
C ILE A 47 4.64 -13.81 7.46
N ILE A 48 3.75 -12.81 7.47
CA ILE A 48 2.82 -12.60 8.60
C ILE A 48 1.94 -13.84 8.80
N GLY A 49 1.34 -14.36 7.73
CA GLY A 49 0.52 -15.58 7.79
C GLY A 49 1.30 -16.79 8.27
N TYR A 50 2.55 -16.96 7.83
CA TYR A 50 3.41 -18.05 8.27
C TYR A 50 3.73 -17.97 9.77
N ILE A 51 4.13 -16.78 10.25
CA ILE A 51 4.43 -16.57 11.68
C ILE A 51 3.18 -16.77 12.52
N SER A 52 2.03 -16.24 12.11
CA SER A 52 0.75 -16.43 12.79
C SER A 52 0.39 -17.90 12.88
N TYR A 53 0.51 -18.65 11.78
CA TYR A 53 0.23 -20.09 11.77
C TYR A 53 1.15 -20.88 12.72
N LYS A 54 2.46 -20.59 12.72
CA LYS A 54 3.41 -21.27 13.60
C LYS A 54 3.18 -20.91 15.07
N THR A 55 2.81 -19.66 15.36
CA THR A 55 2.51 -19.20 16.71
C THR A 55 1.20 -19.80 17.23
N ASP A 56 0.15 -19.89 16.42
CA ASP A 56 -1.16 -20.43 16.80
C ASP A 56 -1.17 -21.96 17.02
N VAL A 57 -0.32 -22.69 16.28
CA VAL A 57 -0.08 -24.13 16.52
C VAL A 57 0.79 -24.37 17.76
N GLY A 58 1.71 -23.46 18.08
CA GLY A 58 2.52 -23.49 19.31
C GLY A 58 1.68 -23.18 20.55
N ALA A 59 1.10 -21.98 20.59
CA ALA A 59 -0.33 -21.78 20.74
C ALA A 59 -1.21 -22.76 21.56
N THR A 60 -2.05 -23.40 20.79
CA THR A 60 -2.98 -24.43 21.22
C THR A 60 -2.27 -25.55 21.97
N SER A 61 -1.04 -25.95 21.59
CA SER A 61 -0.32 -27.06 22.23
C SER A 61 -0.03 -26.86 23.72
N TYR A 62 0.15 -25.63 24.21
CA TYR A 62 0.34 -25.38 25.65
C TYR A 62 -0.98 -25.26 26.44
N HIS A 63 -2.11 -25.09 25.76
CA HIS A 63 -3.43 -24.92 26.40
C HIS A 63 -4.18 -26.24 26.64
N ILE A 64 -3.76 -27.32 25.96
CA ILE A 64 -4.38 -28.67 26.07
C ILE A 64 -3.71 -29.55 27.14
N HIS A 65 -2.61 -29.09 27.75
CA HIS A 65 -1.78 -29.83 28.70
C HIS A 65 -1.73 -29.21 30.12
N ALA A 66 -2.60 -28.25 30.43
CA ALA A 66 -2.74 -27.63 31.76
C ALA A 66 -4.05 -28.02 32.44
#